data_AF-A0A1Y5DBD6-F1
#
_entry.id   AF-A0A1Y5DBD6-F1
#
_cell.length_a   1.000
_cell.length_b   1.000
_cell.length_c   1.000
_cell.angle_alpha   90.00
_cell.angle_beta   90.00
_cell.angle_gamma   90.00
#
_symmetry.space_group_name_H-M   'P 1'
#
loop_
_entity.id
_entity.type
_entity.pdbx_description
1 polymer ?
#
loop_
_entity_poly.entity_id
_entity_poly.type
_entity_poly.pdbx_seq_one_letter_code
_entity_poly.pdbx_strand_id
1 'polypeptide(L)'
;MSQNKRLASGGRIDRKKVINFSFDGKSYKGFEGDTLASALLANGVDIIARSFKYSRPRGINGHGSEEPNGVIQLGTGASTIPNVRATQQELYAGLVAAPVAGWPSVNFDVMATLGKAGAMMPPGFYYKTFMYPQKLWMTYEHFIRKAAGLGKAPTAPDPDTYDKINHHCDVMIVGAGPAGLSAALAAAKTGARVIIADEQNEMGGSLLSSTQLINGSAASVWVKDTLEALEDYSNVIVLPRSTVMGYYDHNFLAVIERRTDHLGEISPRGARQRMHRVRAKQVVLAPGAQERPLIFANNDIPGVMLASSISVYVNRYAVAPGNALVVSTANDSGYQAAIDWHKAGRKVVGIADSRSGSNGALVEEAKQLGLNIWFSHAVIEAKGSRRVYAATVAPINAEGTQVTGATQNYDCDIIATSGGWSPVVHLSCHTGARPVWSDDVIGFLPGKTVQKQRCVGSLMGQHQLHESLEQGLITGAQAACESGFGDGSNSISVPSVEAVKTGAAQALFLVPHTKSVSRAPKQFVDMQNDVTAAGIELATREGFESIEHVKRYTALGFGT
;
A
#
# COMPACT_ATOMS: atom_id res chain seq x y z
N MET A 1 -22.67 4.24 -18.60
CA MET A 1 -21.19 4.19 -18.67
C MET A 1 -20.77 2.75 -18.51
N SER A 2 -19.97 2.22 -19.45
CA SER A 2 -19.37 0.90 -19.35
C SER A 2 -18.06 1.00 -18.57
N GLN A 3 -17.80 0.06 -17.66
CA GLN A 3 -16.50 -0.08 -17.00
C GLN A 3 -15.46 -0.61 -18.00
N ASN A 4 -14.92 0.28 -18.83
CA ASN A 4 -14.04 -0.06 -19.95
C ASN A 4 -12.67 -0.62 -19.52
N LYS A 5 -12.28 -0.49 -18.25
CA LYS A 5 -11.05 -1.05 -17.68
C LYS A 5 -11.27 -2.33 -16.87
N ARG A 6 -12.52 -2.76 -16.69
CA ARG A 6 -12.83 -4.04 -16.03
C ARG A 6 -12.66 -5.19 -17.02
N LEU A 7 -12.00 -6.26 -16.60
CA LEU A 7 -11.92 -7.52 -17.34
C LEU A 7 -13.30 -8.20 -17.33
N ALA A 8 -13.56 -8.96 -18.39
CA ALA A 8 -14.86 -9.61 -18.61
C ALA A 8 -15.24 -10.61 -17.50
N SER A 9 -14.24 -11.22 -16.87
CA SER A 9 -14.40 -12.25 -15.84
C SER A 9 -13.36 -12.09 -14.72
N GLY A 10 -13.45 -12.92 -13.69
CA GLY A 10 -12.56 -12.90 -12.54
C GLY A 10 -12.88 -11.80 -11.52
N GLY A 11 -11.99 -11.67 -10.55
CA GLY A 11 -12.11 -10.76 -9.41
C GLY A 11 -12.95 -11.35 -8.27
N ARG A 12 -12.64 -10.92 -7.05
CA ARG A 12 -13.35 -11.17 -5.80
C ARG A 12 -14.46 -10.13 -5.61
N ILE A 13 -15.35 -10.05 -6.58
CA ILE A 13 -16.47 -9.09 -6.62
C ILE A 13 -17.77 -9.83 -6.96
N ASP A 14 -18.89 -9.42 -6.38
CA ASP A 14 -20.21 -9.93 -6.79
C ASP A 14 -20.75 -9.12 -7.97
N ARG A 15 -20.50 -9.64 -9.17
CA ARG A 15 -20.95 -9.04 -10.44
C ARG A 15 -22.48 -8.97 -10.59
N LYS A 16 -23.26 -9.67 -9.75
CA LYS A 16 -24.72 -9.60 -9.73
C LYS A 16 -25.23 -8.42 -8.90
N LYS A 17 -24.42 -7.88 -8.00
CA LYS A 17 -24.77 -6.76 -7.11
C LYS A 17 -24.05 -5.50 -7.54
N VAL A 18 -24.71 -4.73 -8.41
CA VAL A 18 -24.21 -3.42 -8.86
C VAL A 18 -24.38 -2.37 -7.77
N ILE A 19 -23.31 -1.63 -7.47
CA ILE A 19 -23.31 -0.50 -6.53
C ILE A 19 -23.15 0.80 -7.33
N ASN A 20 -24.08 1.74 -7.15
CA ASN A 20 -23.96 3.09 -7.72
C ASN A 20 -23.31 4.03 -6.70
N PHE A 21 -22.36 4.84 -7.14
CA PHE A 21 -21.67 5.83 -6.32
C PHE A 21 -21.39 7.11 -7.13
N SER A 22 -20.91 8.16 -6.49
CA SER A 22 -20.47 9.38 -7.17
C SER A 22 -19.08 9.81 -6.71
N PHE A 23 -18.30 10.33 -7.66
CA PHE A 23 -17.00 10.92 -7.41
C PHE A 23 -16.86 12.23 -8.17
N ASP A 24 -16.47 13.30 -7.49
CA ASP A 24 -16.29 14.66 -8.07
C ASP A 24 -17.54 15.11 -8.86
N GLY A 25 -18.73 14.87 -8.28
CA GLY A 25 -20.03 15.23 -8.87
C GLY A 25 -20.49 14.35 -10.03
N LYS A 26 -19.73 13.32 -10.43
CA LYS A 26 -20.10 12.39 -11.51
C LYS A 26 -20.51 11.03 -10.95
N SER A 27 -21.56 10.44 -11.52
CA SER A 27 -22.04 9.10 -11.12
C SER A 27 -21.26 8.00 -11.81
N TYR A 28 -20.92 6.95 -11.07
CA TYR A 28 -20.21 5.76 -11.54
C TYR A 28 -20.89 4.49 -11.02
N LYS A 29 -20.45 3.34 -11.54
CA LYS A 29 -20.91 2.02 -11.11
C LYS A 29 -19.75 1.16 -10.66
N GLY A 30 -19.94 0.38 -9.63
CA GLY A 30 -19.05 -0.66 -9.11
C GLY A 30 -19.84 -1.93 -8.79
N PHE A 31 -19.19 -2.86 -8.10
CA PHE A 31 -19.80 -4.09 -7.61
C PHE A 31 -19.54 -4.26 -6.12
N GLU A 32 -20.36 -5.05 -5.44
CA GLU A 32 -20.04 -5.47 -4.06
C GLU A 32 -18.67 -6.17 -4.05
N GLY A 33 -17.82 -5.81 -3.09
CA GLY A 33 -16.41 -6.22 -3.02
C GLY A 33 -15.42 -5.23 -3.62
N ASP A 34 -15.86 -4.25 -4.43
CA ASP A 34 -14.99 -3.17 -4.88
C ASP A 34 -14.62 -2.23 -3.72
N THR A 35 -13.38 -1.74 -3.74
CA THR A 35 -13.00 -0.49 -3.09
C THR A 35 -13.27 0.70 -4.02
N LEU A 36 -13.35 1.91 -3.47
CA LEU A 36 -13.50 3.12 -4.28
C LEU A 36 -12.38 3.23 -5.33
N ALA A 37 -11.12 2.93 -4.98
CA ALA A 37 -10.01 2.94 -5.92
C ALA A 37 -10.22 1.94 -7.07
N SER A 38 -10.56 0.68 -6.77
CA SER A 38 -10.78 -0.35 -7.79
C SER A 38 -11.92 0.03 -8.75
N ALA A 39 -13.00 0.62 -8.22
CA ALA A 39 -14.13 1.06 -9.02
C ALA A 39 -13.80 2.30 -9.87
N LEU A 40 -13.06 3.28 -9.34
CA LEU A 40 -12.59 4.43 -10.11
C LEU A 40 -11.70 4.00 -11.27
N LEU A 41 -10.74 3.11 -11.02
CA LEU A 41 -9.88 2.53 -12.06
C LEU A 41 -10.70 1.77 -13.11
N ALA A 42 -11.67 0.95 -12.69
CA ALA A 42 -12.54 0.21 -13.61
C ALA A 42 -13.38 1.10 -14.54
N ASN A 43 -13.76 2.29 -14.07
CA ASN A 43 -14.48 3.29 -14.84
C ASN A 43 -13.54 4.22 -15.65
N GLY A 44 -12.22 3.99 -15.62
CA GLY A 44 -11.25 4.77 -16.39
C GLY A 44 -10.99 6.17 -15.82
N VAL A 45 -11.11 6.35 -14.50
CA VAL A 45 -10.76 7.61 -13.84
C VAL A 45 -9.24 7.67 -13.62
N ASP A 46 -8.56 8.52 -14.38
CA ASP A 46 -7.10 8.66 -14.31
C ASP A 46 -6.63 9.54 -13.15
N ILE A 47 -7.26 10.72 -13.01
CA ILE A 47 -6.89 11.73 -12.01
C ILE A 47 -7.91 11.68 -10.88
N ILE A 48 -7.43 11.33 -9.69
CA ILE A 48 -8.25 11.19 -8.48
C ILE A 48 -7.88 12.22 -7.41
N ALA A 49 -6.71 12.85 -7.52
CA ALA A 49 -6.26 13.89 -6.62
C ALA A 49 -5.32 14.89 -7.32
N ARG A 50 -5.03 15.97 -6.61
CA ARG A 50 -4.00 16.96 -6.97
C ARG A 50 -2.99 17.06 -5.83
N SER A 51 -1.71 17.13 -6.18
CA SER A 51 -0.64 17.20 -5.18
C SER A 51 -0.69 18.50 -4.38
N PHE A 52 -0.31 18.41 -3.11
CA PHE A 52 -0.42 19.50 -2.14
C PHE A 52 0.31 20.79 -2.57
N LYS A 53 1.59 20.68 -2.94
CA LYS A 53 2.47 21.83 -3.18
C LYS A 53 2.49 22.27 -4.63
N TYR A 54 2.44 21.31 -5.55
CA TYR A 54 2.63 21.56 -6.98
C TYR A 54 1.36 21.46 -7.80
N SER A 55 0.22 21.09 -7.20
CA SER A 55 -1.05 20.86 -7.90
C SER A 55 -0.92 19.90 -9.09
N ARG A 56 0.01 18.94 -9.00
CA ARG A 56 0.26 17.95 -10.05
C ARG A 56 -0.87 16.93 -10.07
N PRO A 57 -1.34 16.48 -11.25
CA PRO A 57 -2.27 15.36 -11.35
C PRO A 57 -1.72 14.13 -10.62
N ARG A 58 -2.55 13.49 -9.79
CA ARG A 58 -2.23 12.23 -9.14
C ARG A 58 -3.30 11.18 -9.43
N GLY A 59 -2.84 9.95 -9.64
CA GLY A 59 -3.65 8.76 -9.81
C GLY A 59 -3.39 7.77 -8.68
N ILE A 60 -4.16 6.68 -8.66
CA ILE A 60 -3.93 5.57 -7.73
C ILE A 60 -2.55 4.95 -7.98
N ASN A 61 -1.82 4.65 -6.91
CA ASN A 61 -0.46 4.09 -6.96
C ASN A 61 -0.35 2.76 -6.19
N GLY A 62 -0.96 2.69 -5.01
CA GLY A 62 -1.06 1.53 -4.13
C GLY A 62 -2.37 0.75 -4.28
N HIS A 63 -2.62 -0.16 -3.34
CA HIS A 63 -3.85 -0.94 -3.24
C HIS A 63 -4.32 -1.17 -1.79
N GLY A 64 -3.56 -0.71 -0.79
CA GLY A 64 -3.87 -0.84 0.63
C GLY A 64 -3.68 0.46 1.40
N SER A 65 -3.23 0.34 2.64
CA SER A 65 -2.95 1.47 3.56
C SER A 65 -1.74 2.31 3.13
N GLU A 66 -0.90 1.82 2.23
CA GLU A 66 0.28 2.51 1.70
C GLU A 66 -0.01 3.54 0.59
N GLU A 67 -1.26 3.63 0.11
CA GLU A 67 -1.66 4.53 -0.97
C GLU A 67 -1.39 6.02 -0.63
N PRO A 68 -0.47 6.71 -1.34
CA PRO A 68 -0.07 8.06 -0.99
C PRO A 68 -0.91 9.17 -1.65
N ASN A 69 -1.60 8.86 -2.76
CA ASN A 69 -2.30 9.85 -3.59
C ASN A 69 -3.81 9.84 -3.36
N GLY A 70 -4.37 8.65 -3.12
CA GLY A 70 -5.80 8.36 -2.98
C GLY A 70 -6.49 8.91 -1.74
N VAL A 71 -6.10 10.10 -1.29
CA VAL A 71 -6.67 10.76 -0.12
C VAL A 71 -7.89 11.59 -0.55
N ILE A 72 -9.07 11.20 -0.08
CA ILE A 72 -10.36 11.72 -0.56
C ILE A 72 -11.23 12.26 0.59
N GLN A 73 -12.18 13.13 0.23
CA GLN A 73 -13.32 13.49 1.07
C GLN A 73 -14.43 12.47 0.83
N LEU A 74 -14.96 11.88 1.90
CA LEU A 74 -16.10 10.95 1.85
C LEU A 74 -17.35 11.60 2.46
N GLY A 75 -18.52 11.32 1.90
CA GLY A 75 -19.80 11.78 2.42
C GLY A 75 -20.02 13.28 2.28
N THR A 76 -21.10 13.76 2.90
CA THR A 76 -21.56 15.14 2.84
C THR A 76 -22.07 15.60 4.21
N GLY A 77 -22.23 16.92 4.39
CA GLY A 77 -22.84 17.46 5.60
C GLY A 77 -22.12 17.05 6.90
N ALA A 78 -22.88 16.56 7.88
CA ALA A 78 -22.40 16.22 9.22
C ALA A 78 -21.59 14.92 9.26
N SER A 79 -21.86 13.98 8.36
CA SER A 79 -21.24 12.65 8.24
C SER A 79 -19.99 12.64 7.38
N THR A 80 -19.52 13.81 6.92
CA THR A 80 -18.37 13.86 6.02
C THR A 80 -17.07 13.49 6.73
N ILE A 81 -16.26 12.64 6.11
CA ILE A 81 -14.99 12.16 6.65
C ILE A 81 -13.86 12.62 5.72
N PRO A 82 -12.94 13.47 6.21
CA PRO A 82 -11.79 13.90 5.42
C PRO A 82 -10.70 12.81 5.36
N ASN A 83 -9.87 12.89 4.33
CA ASN A 83 -8.63 12.12 4.19
C ASN A 83 -8.79 10.59 4.23
N VAL A 84 -9.91 10.07 3.73
CA VAL A 84 -10.11 8.63 3.57
C VAL A 84 -9.24 8.12 2.42
N ARG A 85 -8.60 6.96 2.59
CA ARG A 85 -7.87 6.30 1.49
C ARG A 85 -8.86 5.57 0.58
N ALA A 86 -8.90 5.95 -0.69
CA ALA A 86 -9.78 5.33 -1.69
C ALA A 86 -9.56 3.81 -1.83
N THR A 87 -8.35 3.33 -1.55
CA THR A 87 -7.98 1.91 -1.55
C THR A 87 -8.55 1.11 -0.38
N GLN A 88 -8.89 1.76 0.73
CA GLN A 88 -9.44 1.11 1.92
C GLN A 88 -10.95 1.37 2.11
N GLN A 89 -11.54 2.28 1.35
CA GLN A 89 -12.97 2.54 1.38
C GLN A 89 -13.72 1.52 0.52
N GLU A 90 -14.43 0.59 1.15
CA GLU A 90 -15.39 -0.28 0.47
C GLU A 90 -16.52 0.54 -0.15
N LEU A 91 -16.98 0.14 -1.34
CA LEU A 91 -18.16 0.75 -1.93
C LEU A 91 -19.43 0.36 -1.16
N TYR A 92 -20.30 1.35 -0.94
CA TYR A 92 -21.68 1.15 -0.52
C TYR A 92 -22.65 1.93 -1.40
N ALA A 93 -23.91 1.53 -1.41
CA ALA A 93 -24.94 2.14 -2.26
C ALA A 93 -25.11 3.63 -1.91
N GLY A 94 -24.96 4.49 -2.93
CA GLY A 94 -25.11 5.93 -2.76
C GLY A 94 -23.86 6.63 -2.22
N LEU A 95 -22.71 5.96 -2.13
CA LEU A 95 -21.45 6.57 -1.71
C LEU A 95 -21.16 7.85 -2.50
N VAL A 96 -20.86 8.93 -1.79
CA VAL A 96 -20.42 10.21 -2.37
C VAL A 96 -18.98 10.46 -1.95
N ALA A 97 -18.12 10.72 -2.92
CA ALA A 97 -16.72 11.06 -2.69
C ALA A 97 -16.29 12.26 -3.54
N ALA A 98 -15.29 12.98 -3.06
CA ALA A 98 -14.69 14.09 -3.78
C ALA A 98 -13.18 14.14 -3.50
N PRO A 99 -12.39 14.72 -4.40
CA PRO A 99 -10.99 15.00 -4.11
C PRO A 99 -10.87 16.05 -2.98
N VAL A 100 -9.80 15.95 -2.18
CA VAL A 100 -9.47 16.96 -1.17
C VAL A 100 -8.88 18.26 -1.76
N ALA A 101 -8.40 18.19 -3.01
CA ALA A 101 -7.76 19.28 -3.73
C ALA A 101 -8.10 19.26 -5.23
N GLY A 102 -8.01 20.42 -5.90
CA GLY A 102 -8.23 20.58 -7.35
C GLY A 102 -9.54 21.29 -7.67
N TRP A 103 -9.48 22.63 -7.75
CA TRP A 103 -10.65 23.48 -7.98
C TRP A 103 -10.64 24.11 -9.38
N PRO A 104 -11.79 24.16 -10.10
CA PRO A 104 -13.12 23.67 -9.71
C PRO A 104 -13.34 22.15 -9.85
N SER A 105 -12.40 21.40 -10.45
CA SER A 105 -12.43 19.93 -10.47
C SER A 105 -11.01 19.35 -10.54
N VAL A 106 -10.82 18.07 -10.22
CA VAL A 106 -9.48 17.43 -10.38
C VAL A 106 -8.98 17.47 -11.81
N ASN A 107 -9.88 17.56 -12.79
CA ASN A 107 -9.53 17.59 -14.21
C ASN A 107 -9.20 19.00 -14.73
N PHE A 108 -9.62 20.04 -14.02
CA PHE A 108 -9.40 21.44 -14.35
C PHE A 108 -9.11 22.20 -13.05
N ASP A 109 -7.82 22.32 -12.73
CA ASP A 109 -7.33 22.98 -11.51
C ASP A 109 -6.67 24.31 -11.87
N VAL A 110 -7.28 25.42 -11.44
CA VAL A 110 -6.77 26.77 -11.70
C VAL A 110 -5.41 27.00 -11.04
N MET A 111 -5.14 26.34 -9.91
CA MET A 111 -3.88 26.46 -9.17
C MET A 111 -2.70 25.76 -9.87
N ALA A 112 -2.95 24.93 -10.89
CA ALA A 112 -1.90 24.26 -11.65
C ALA A 112 -0.97 25.25 -12.38
N THR A 113 -1.42 26.47 -12.68
CA THR A 113 -0.58 27.52 -13.28
C THR A 113 0.46 28.06 -12.30
N LEU A 114 0.11 28.22 -11.02
CA LEU A 114 1.02 28.58 -9.94
C LEU A 114 2.02 27.44 -9.64
N GLY A 115 1.57 26.19 -9.70
CA GLY A 115 2.44 25.01 -9.51
C GLY A 115 3.60 24.93 -10.52
N LYS A 116 3.43 25.46 -11.75
CA LYS A 116 4.50 25.54 -12.76
C LYS A 116 5.64 26.49 -12.37
N ALA A 117 5.40 27.43 -11.46
CA ALA A 117 6.44 28.27 -10.86
C ALA A 117 7.19 27.57 -9.70
N GLY A 118 6.93 26.29 -9.45
CA GLY A 118 7.42 25.55 -8.28
C GLY A 118 8.94 25.41 -8.14
N ALA A 119 9.73 25.78 -9.14
CA ALA A 119 11.18 25.96 -9.02
C ALA A 119 11.56 27.08 -8.02
N MET A 120 10.67 28.06 -7.82
CA MET A 120 10.82 29.15 -6.83
C MET A 120 10.34 28.76 -5.42
N MET A 121 9.87 27.52 -5.22
CA MET A 121 9.39 27.02 -3.93
C MET A 121 10.24 25.83 -3.43
N PRO A 122 11.52 26.04 -3.05
CA PRO A 122 12.35 24.99 -2.47
C PRO A 122 11.76 24.44 -1.15
N PRO A 123 12.25 23.30 -0.64
CA PRO A 123 12.04 22.93 0.77
C PRO A 123 12.31 24.12 1.71
N GLY A 124 11.49 24.25 2.74
CA GLY A 124 11.57 25.38 3.67
C GLY A 124 11.11 26.74 3.15
N PHE A 125 10.65 26.87 1.88
CA PHE A 125 10.16 28.13 1.30
C PHE A 125 9.12 28.83 2.18
N TYR A 126 8.15 28.08 2.72
CA TYR A 126 7.09 28.66 3.56
C TYR A 126 7.66 29.36 4.81
N TYR A 127 8.65 28.74 5.47
CA TYR A 127 9.31 29.31 6.64
C TYR A 127 10.16 30.53 6.28
N LYS A 128 10.78 30.54 5.10
CA LYS A 128 11.65 31.63 4.64
C LYS A 128 10.86 32.85 4.13
N THR A 129 9.67 32.63 3.54
CA THR A 129 8.93 33.68 2.81
C THR A 129 7.70 34.21 3.56
N PHE A 130 6.95 33.37 4.28
CA PHE A 130 5.67 33.77 4.87
C PHE A 130 5.72 34.06 6.37
N MET A 131 6.85 33.82 7.05
CA MET A 131 7.00 34.17 8.48
C MET A 131 7.29 35.66 8.71
N TYR A 132 7.57 36.43 7.65
CA TYR A 132 7.86 37.85 7.74
C TYR A 132 7.12 38.66 6.65
N PRO A 133 6.49 39.81 7.00
CA PRO A 133 6.31 40.34 8.35
C PRO A 133 5.19 39.59 9.09
N GLN A 134 5.41 39.27 10.37
CA GLN A 134 4.50 38.48 11.22
C GLN A 134 3.05 38.98 11.21
N LYS A 135 2.83 40.31 11.12
CA LYS A 135 1.50 40.92 11.05
C LYS A 135 0.64 40.45 9.86
N LEU A 136 1.27 39.94 8.79
CA LEU A 136 0.57 39.44 7.60
C LEU A 136 0.31 37.93 7.66
N TRP A 137 0.78 37.23 8.70
CA TRP A 137 0.62 35.78 8.83
C TRP A 137 -0.84 35.34 8.75
N MET A 138 -1.76 35.99 9.48
CA MET A 138 -3.19 35.61 9.44
C MET A 138 -3.81 35.76 8.04
N THR A 139 -3.32 36.70 7.24
CA THR A 139 -3.72 36.87 5.84
C THR A 139 -3.15 35.74 4.98
N TYR A 140 -1.85 35.47 5.08
CA TYR A 140 -1.21 34.38 4.33
C TYR A 140 -1.82 33.02 4.68
N GLU A 141 -2.05 32.77 5.96
CA GLU A 141 -2.65 31.55 6.50
C GLU A 141 -4.03 31.29 5.89
N HIS A 142 -4.88 32.31 5.78
CA HIS A 142 -6.21 32.17 5.18
C HIS A 142 -6.16 31.63 3.74
N PHE A 143 -5.23 32.15 2.92
CA PHE A 143 -5.06 31.71 1.54
C PHE A 143 -4.32 30.36 1.44
N ILE A 144 -3.29 30.16 2.25
CA ILE A 144 -2.53 28.90 2.32
C ILE A 144 -3.45 27.75 2.72
N ARG A 145 -4.33 27.92 3.72
CA ARG A 145 -5.30 26.89 4.14
C ARG A 145 -6.23 26.45 3.01
N LYS A 146 -6.64 27.37 2.13
CA LYS A 146 -7.45 27.04 0.95
C LYS A 146 -6.66 26.27 -0.11
N ALA A 147 -5.34 26.47 -0.18
CA ALA A 147 -4.45 25.77 -1.09
C ALA A 147 -3.83 24.49 -0.49
N ALA A 148 -3.96 24.28 0.83
CA ALA A 148 -3.24 23.26 1.58
C ALA A 148 -3.72 21.82 1.36
N GLY A 149 -4.54 21.55 0.34
CA GLY A 149 -4.85 20.20 -0.16
C GLY A 149 -5.32 19.16 0.86
N LEU A 150 -5.83 19.56 2.02
CA LEU A 150 -6.37 18.68 3.06
C LEU A 150 -7.89 18.63 2.99
N GLY A 151 -8.46 17.50 3.41
CA GLY A 151 -9.91 17.35 3.55
C GLY A 151 -10.53 18.34 4.54
N LYS A 152 -11.83 18.55 4.43
CA LYS A 152 -12.62 19.44 5.28
C LYS A 152 -13.32 18.63 6.37
N ALA A 153 -13.09 19.01 7.62
CA ALA A 153 -13.85 18.46 8.74
C ALA A 153 -15.29 19.00 8.75
N PRO A 154 -16.29 18.20 9.18
CA PRO A 154 -17.66 18.68 9.39
C PRO A 154 -17.70 19.76 10.47
N THR A 155 -18.62 20.70 10.33
CA THR A 155 -18.94 21.71 11.36
C THR A 155 -20.15 21.33 12.21
N ALA A 156 -20.99 20.43 11.72
CA ALA A 156 -22.12 19.89 12.44
C ALA A 156 -21.68 18.70 13.32
N PRO A 157 -22.43 18.37 14.38
CA PRO A 157 -22.16 17.19 15.21
C PRO A 157 -22.19 15.90 14.40
N ASP A 158 -21.24 15.00 14.67
CA ASP A 158 -21.23 13.65 14.09
C ASP A 158 -22.54 12.90 14.45
N PRO A 159 -23.30 12.39 13.47
CA PRO A 159 -24.56 11.68 13.73
C PRO A 159 -24.35 10.26 14.28
N ASP A 160 -23.15 9.70 14.20
CA ASP A 160 -22.87 8.32 14.58
C ASP A 160 -22.53 8.14 16.06
N THR A 161 -22.61 6.88 16.51
CA THR A 161 -22.23 6.48 17.86
C THR A 161 -21.01 5.56 17.83
N TYR A 162 -20.20 5.61 18.88
CA TYR A 162 -18.95 4.87 19.00
C TYR A 162 -18.86 4.23 20.37
N ASP A 163 -18.35 3.01 20.44
CA ASP A 163 -18.21 2.30 21.71
C ASP A 163 -16.82 1.66 21.87
N LYS A 164 -16.64 1.02 23.02
CA LYS A 164 -15.40 0.36 23.40
C LYS A 164 -15.67 -0.92 24.17
N ILE A 165 -14.80 -1.90 24.01
CA ILE A 165 -14.83 -3.18 24.72
C ILE A 165 -13.43 -3.55 25.21
N ASN A 166 -13.34 -4.19 26.37
CA ASN A 166 -12.08 -4.68 26.93
C ASN A 166 -12.04 -6.21 26.80
N HIS A 167 -10.92 -6.72 26.33
CA HIS A 167 -10.66 -8.14 26.13
C HIS A 167 -9.43 -8.59 26.89
N HIS A 168 -9.44 -9.85 27.34
CA HIS A 168 -8.22 -10.59 27.66
C HIS A 168 -8.15 -11.79 26.74
N CYS A 169 -6.96 -12.04 26.17
CA CYS A 169 -6.69 -13.23 25.39
C CYS A 169 -5.37 -13.85 25.81
N ASP A 170 -5.19 -15.12 25.44
CA ASP A 170 -3.93 -15.81 25.64
C ASP A 170 -2.98 -15.44 24.49
N VAL A 171 -3.47 -15.48 23.24
CA VAL A 171 -2.68 -15.10 22.05
C VAL A 171 -3.41 -14.04 21.22
N MET A 172 -2.78 -12.89 21.01
CA MET A 172 -3.22 -11.88 20.04
C MET A 172 -2.41 -11.99 18.75
N ILE A 173 -3.08 -12.02 17.60
CA ILE A 173 -2.46 -12.14 16.28
C ILE A 173 -2.81 -10.90 15.46
N VAL A 174 -1.78 -10.24 14.94
CA VAL A 174 -1.92 -9.00 14.19
C VAL A 174 -1.59 -9.24 12.73
N GLY A 175 -2.60 -9.13 11.86
CA GLY A 175 -2.53 -9.44 10.44
C GLY A 175 -3.01 -10.87 10.15
N ALA A 176 -3.89 -11.00 9.16
CA ALA A 176 -4.49 -12.25 8.71
C ALA A 176 -4.05 -12.62 7.29
N GLY A 177 -2.76 -12.40 6.98
CA GLY A 177 -2.10 -13.03 5.85
C GLY A 177 -1.82 -14.53 6.10
N PRO A 178 -1.06 -15.20 5.22
CA PRO A 178 -0.77 -16.64 5.36
C PRO A 178 -0.15 -16.99 6.72
N ALA A 179 0.85 -16.22 7.17
CA ALA A 179 1.51 -16.45 8.45
C ALA A 179 0.58 -16.24 9.65
N GLY A 180 -0.27 -15.21 9.61
CA GLY A 180 -1.20 -14.88 10.69
C GLY A 180 -2.34 -15.89 10.82
N LEU A 181 -2.94 -16.29 9.69
CA LEU A 181 -3.98 -17.32 9.67
C LEU A 181 -3.44 -18.68 10.15
N SER A 182 -2.25 -19.07 9.70
CA SER A 182 -1.55 -20.26 10.21
C SER A 182 -1.31 -20.18 11.73
N ALA A 183 -0.80 -19.05 12.23
CA ALA A 183 -0.58 -18.87 13.66
C ALA A 183 -1.87 -18.96 14.47
N ALA A 184 -2.98 -18.42 13.94
CA ALA A 184 -4.28 -18.47 14.59
C ALA A 184 -4.80 -19.89 14.68
N LEU A 185 -4.71 -20.65 13.59
CA LEU A 185 -5.18 -22.03 13.55
C LEU A 185 -4.40 -22.91 14.53
N ALA A 186 -3.07 -22.79 14.56
CA ALA A 186 -2.22 -23.54 15.49
C ALA A 186 -2.50 -23.17 16.95
N ALA A 187 -2.63 -21.89 17.27
CA ALA A 187 -2.94 -21.45 18.62
C ALA A 187 -4.35 -21.87 19.06
N ALA A 188 -5.37 -21.72 18.19
CA ALA A 188 -6.76 -22.02 18.48
C ALA A 188 -6.97 -23.49 18.83
N LYS A 189 -6.33 -24.40 18.09
CA LYS A 189 -6.42 -25.86 18.28
C LYS A 189 -5.95 -26.32 19.67
N THR A 190 -5.10 -25.55 20.36
CA THR A 190 -4.65 -25.87 21.73
C THR A 190 -5.68 -25.56 22.81
N GLY A 191 -6.75 -24.83 22.49
CA GLY A 191 -7.73 -24.32 23.45
C GLY A 191 -7.38 -22.94 24.04
N ALA A 192 -6.25 -22.33 23.66
CA ALA A 192 -5.90 -20.96 24.05
C ALA A 192 -6.96 -19.96 23.56
N ARG A 193 -7.28 -18.90 24.31
CA ARG A 193 -8.15 -17.83 23.80
C ARG A 193 -7.38 -16.98 22.80
N VAL A 194 -7.83 -16.97 21.55
CA VAL A 194 -7.15 -16.29 20.44
C VAL A 194 -7.99 -15.12 19.96
N ILE A 195 -7.33 -14.00 19.69
CA ILE A 195 -7.92 -12.90 18.91
C ILE A 195 -7.04 -12.70 17.69
N ILE A 196 -7.64 -12.69 16.50
CA ILE A 196 -6.97 -12.31 15.24
C ILE A 196 -7.64 -11.07 14.68
N ALA A 197 -6.84 -10.06 14.32
CA ALA A 197 -7.32 -8.82 13.73
C ALA A 197 -6.57 -8.48 12.45
N ASP A 198 -7.31 -8.03 11.43
CA ASP A 198 -6.77 -7.59 10.15
C ASP A 198 -7.49 -6.34 9.66
N GLU A 199 -6.74 -5.40 9.08
CA GLU A 199 -7.31 -4.12 8.65
C GLU A 199 -8.22 -4.26 7.41
N GLN A 200 -8.03 -5.28 6.58
CA GLN A 200 -8.77 -5.41 5.33
C GLN A 200 -10.21 -5.88 5.55
N ASN A 201 -11.03 -5.68 4.53
CA ASN A 201 -12.43 -6.10 4.51
C ASN A 201 -12.61 -7.63 4.51
N GLU A 202 -11.68 -8.34 3.88
CA GLU A 202 -11.55 -9.80 3.87
C GLU A 202 -10.19 -10.17 4.47
N MET A 203 -10.16 -11.22 5.29
CA MET A 203 -8.90 -11.82 5.74
C MET A 203 -8.29 -12.70 4.64
N GLY A 204 -6.97 -12.83 4.63
CA GLY A 204 -6.19 -13.58 3.64
C GLY A 204 -4.91 -12.85 3.22
N GLY A 205 -4.83 -11.53 3.42
CA GLY A 205 -3.67 -10.72 3.06
C GLY A 205 -3.27 -10.89 1.60
N SER A 206 -2.00 -11.21 1.34
CA SER A 206 -1.48 -11.43 -0.02
C SER A 206 -2.17 -12.57 -0.78
N LEU A 207 -2.75 -13.56 -0.08
CA LEU A 207 -3.45 -14.69 -0.69
C LEU A 207 -4.70 -14.27 -1.48
N LEU A 208 -5.29 -13.11 -1.16
CA LEU A 208 -6.49 -12.58 -1.83
C LEU A 208 -6.24 -12.19 -3.30
N SER A 209 -4.97 -12.08 -3.70
CA SER A 209 -4.55 -11.77 -5.06
C SER A 209 -3.54 -12.79 -5.63
N SER A 210 -3.23 -13.83 -4.87
CA SER A 210 -2.25 -14.85 -5.25
C SER A 210 -2.82 -15.81 -6.30
N THR A 211 -1.97 -16.20 -7.24
CA THR A 211 -2.25 -17.24 -8.23
C THR A 211 -1.63 -18.59 -7.85
N GLN A 212 -0.86 -18.65 -6.75
CA GLN A 212 -0.27 -19.88 -6.24
C GLN A 212 -1.34 -20.85 -5.72
N LEU A 213 -1.05 -22.14 -5.84
CA LEU A 213 -1.89 -23.21 -5.31
C LEU A 213 -1.43 -23.62 -3.90
N ILE A 214 -2.40 -23.90 -3.03
CA ILE A 214 -2.18 -24.46 -1.69
C ILE A 214 -2.91 -25.81 -1.67
N ASN A 215 -2.20 -26.90 -1.38
CA ASN A 215 -2.69 -28.28 -1.49
C ASN A 215 -3.33 -28.57 -2.85
N GLY A 216 -2.76 -28.04 -3.93
CA GLY A 216 -3.28 -28.19 -5.30
C GLY A 216 -4.56 -27.41 -5.62
N SER A 217 -5.08 -26.62 -4.68
CA SER A 217 -6.27 -25.77 -4.88
C SER A 217 -5.92 -24.29 -4.85
N ALA A 218 -6.79 -23.43 -5.38
CA ALA A 218 -6.59 -21.98 -5.31
C ALA A 218 -6.44 -21.52 -3.85
N ALA A 219 -5.52 -20.58 -3.59
CA ALA A 219 -5.28 -20.07 -2.24
C ALA A 219 -6.54 -19.53 -1.53
N SER A 220 -7.50 -19.04 -2.30
CA SER A 220 -8.81 -18.58 -1.81
C SER A 220 -9.63 -19.68 -1.12
N VAL A 221 -9.48 -20.93 -1.55
CA VAL A 221 -10.13 -22.10 -0.91
C VAL A 221 -9.55 -22.32 0.48
N TRP A 222 -8.21 -22.35 0.59
CA TRP A 222 -7.54 -22.49 1.88
C TRP A 222 -7.88 -21.35 2.86
N VAL A 223 -7.93 -20.10 2.37
CA VAL A 223 -8.35 -18.95 3.20
C VAL A 223 -9.76 -19.15 3.73
N LYS A 224 -10.70 -19.55 2.87
CA LYS A 224 -12.09 -19.81 3.25
C LYS A 224 -12.16 -20.92 4.31
N ASP A 225 -11.57 -22.08 4.03
CA ASP A 225 -11.61 -23.24 4.93
C ASP A 225 -10.96 -22.93 6.29
N THR A 226 -9.88 -22.14 6.29
CA THR A 226 -9.20 -21.72 7.53
C THR A 226 -10.06 -20.75 8.34
N LEU A 227 -10.74 -19.81 7.69
CA LEU A 227 -11.65 -18.88 8.37
C LEU A 227 -12.87 -19.60 8.94
N GLU A 228 -13.48 -20.52 8.18
CA GLU A 228 -14.59 -21.36 8.67
C GLU A 228 -14.15 -22.16 9.91
N ALA A 229 -12.96 -22.77 9.88
CA ALA A 229 -12.41 -23.47 11.04
C ALA A 229 -12.17 -22.53 12.24
N LEU A 230 -11.65 -21.32 12.02
CA LEU A 230 -11.42 -20.33 13.08
C LEU A 230 -12.73 -19.82 13.71
N GLU A 231 -13.77 -19.64 12.90
CA GLU A 231 -15.09 -19.22 13.37
C GLU A 231 -15.82 -20.34 14.15
N ASP A 232 -15.55 -21.60 13.85
CA ASP A 232 -16.07 -22.76 14.59
C ASP A 232 -15.43 -22.95 15.98
N TYR A 233 -14.23 -22.41 16.20
CA TYR A 233 -13.58 -22.45 17.52
C TYR A 233 -14.22 -21.45 18.50
N SER A 234 -14.87 -21.97 19.55
CA SER A 234 -15.50 -21.13 20.59
C SER A 234 -14.53 -20.24 21.38
N ASN A 235 -13.22 -20.52 21.28
CA ASN A 235 -12.13 -19.79 21.93
C ASN A 235 -11.46 -18.75 21.01
N VAL A 236 -12.00 -18.49 19.82
CA VAL A 236 -11.42 -17.54 18.85
C VAL A 236 -12.36 -16.35 18.64
N ILE A 237 -11.79 -15.15 18.56
CA ILE A 237 -12.47 -13.95 18.05
C ILE A 237 -11.78 -13.51 16.76
N VAL A 238 -12.54 -13.50 15.67
CA VAL A 238 -12.11 -13.03 14.35
C VAL A 238 -12.58 -11.59 14.15
N LEU A 239 -11.64 -10.68 13.93
CA LEU A 239 -11.91 -9.24 13.76
C LEU A 239 -11.43 -8.77 12.37
N PRO A 240 -12.26 -8.89 11.31
CA PRO A 240 -11.97 -8.25 10.03
C PRO A 240 -12.19 -6.73 10.15
N ARG A 241 -11.76 -5.95 9.16
CA ARG A 241 -11.91 -4.47 9.14
C ARG A 241 -11.36 -3.79 10.40
N SER A 242 -10.38 -4.40 11.04
CA SER A 242 -9.91 -4.07 12.37
C SER A 242 -8.42 -3.75 12.38
N THR A 243 -8.09 -2.47 12.44
CA THR A 243 -6.71 -2.01 12.45
C THR A 243 -6.18 -2.04 13.88
N VAL A 244 -5.12 -2.81 14.13
CA VAL A 244 -4.36 -2.75 15.38
C VAL A 244 -3.49 -1.49 15.32
N MET A 245 -3.97 -0.40 15.91
CA MET A 245 -3.35 0.93 15.79
C MET A 245 -2.24 1.19 16.81
N GLY A 246 -2.22 0.44 17.92
CA GLY A 246 -1.31 0.70 19.03
C GLY A 246 -0.91 -0.57 19.76
N TYR A 247 0.36 -0.63 20.17
CA TYR A 247 0.93 -1.70 20.97
C TYR A 247 1.76 -1.06 22.10
N TYR A 248 1.31 -1.25 23.33
CA TYR A 248 1.81 -0.64 24.55
C TYR A 248 2.28 -1.69 25.57
N ASP A 249 2.74 -1.20 26.71
CA ASP A 249 3.29 -1.99 27.81
C ASP A 249 2.41 -3.16 28.27
N HIS A 250 3.09 -4.24 28.65
CA HIS A 250 2.51 -5.48 29.16
C HIS A 250 1.50 -6.10 28.17
N ASN A 251 1.84 -6.12 26.89
CA ASN A 251 0.98 -6.69 25.83
C ASN A 251 -0.43 -6.09 25.81
N PHE A 252 -0.52 -4.77 25.93
CA PHE A 252 -1.77 -4.05 25.66
C PHE A 252 -1.82 -3.63 24.20
N LEU A 253 -2.91 -3.93 23.51
CA LEU A 253 -3.14 -3.53 22.13
C LEU A 253 -4.46 -2.79 21.99
N ALA A 254 -4.46 -1.75 21.17
CA ALA A 254 -5.66 -1.03 20.79
C ALA A 254 -6.02 -1.37 19.34
N VAL A 255 -7.23 -1.86 19.12
CA VAL A 255 -7.76 -2.21 17.80
C VAL A 255 -8.99 -1.38 17.51
N ILE A 256 -9.10 -0.81 16.31
CA ILE A 256 -10.29 -0.10 15.84
C ILE A 256 -10.97 -0.96 14.79
N GLU A 257 -12.15 -1.48 15.13
CA GLU A 257 -13.04 -2.21 14.22
C GLU A 257 -13.98 -1.22 13.51
N ARG A 258 -13.95 -1.23 12.17
CA ARG A 258 -14.93 -0.53 11.33
C ARG A 258 -16.16 -1.42 11.12
N ARG A 259 -17.23 -1.13 11.86
CA ARG A 259 -18.40 -2.01 11.96
C ARG A 259 -19.42 -1.75 10.87
N THR A 260 -19.71 -0.48 10.59
CA THR A 260 -20.73 -0.10 9.63
C THR A 260 -20.23 0.81 8.52
N ASP A 261 -18.91 1.05 8.43
CA ASP A 261 -18.28 1.91 7.42
C ASP A 261 -18.51 1.52 5.97
N HIS A 262 -18.81 0.25 5.74
CA HIS A 262 -19.10 -0.34 4.45
C HIS A 262 -20.61 -0.48 4.19
N LEU A 263 -21.48 -0.07 5.13
CA LEU A 263 -22.94 -0.23 5.01
C LEU A 263 -23.66 1.06 4.61
N GLY A 264 -22.99 2.21 4.70
CA GLY A 264 -23.60 3.49 4.41
C GLY A 264 -22.82 4.67 4.97
N GLU A 265 -23.30 5.87 4.62
CA GLU A 265 -22.73 7.13 5.10
C GLU A 265 -22.93 7.34 6.61
N ILE A 266 -24.07 6.89 7.15
CA ILE A 266 -24.40 6.87 8.58
C ILE A 266 -24.67 5.43 8.98
N SER A 267 -24.35 5.07 10.23
CA SER A 267 -24.60 3.73 10.76
C SER A 267 -26.10 3.38 10.71
N PRO A 268 -26.48 2.29 10.01
CA PRO A 268 -27.88 1.86 9.98
C PRO A 268 -28.31 1.22 11.31
N ARG A 269 -27.35 0.76 12.14
CA ARG A 269 -27.61 0.15 13.44
C ARG A 269 -26.35 0.08 14.29
N GLY A 270 -26.46 0.48 15.56
CA GLY A 270 -25.41 0.32 16.57
C GLY A 270 -24.18 1.20 16.31
N ALA A 271 -23.11 0.94 17.04
CA ALA A 271 -21.87 1.72 16.96
C ALA A 271 -21.23 1.59 15.57
N ARG A 272 -20.84 2.75 15.02
CA ARG A 272 -20.16 2.93 13.74
C ARG A 272 -18.79 2.26 13.73
N GLN A 273 -18.00 2.55 14.75
CA GLN A 273 -16.72 1.90 15.02
C GLN A 273 -16.64 1.49 16.49
N ARG A 274 -15.81 0.48 16.77
CA ARG A 274 -15.58 -0.05 18.11
C ARG A 274 -14.10 -0.10 18.43
N MET A 275 -13.73 0.41 19.60
CA MET A 275 -12.38 0.26 20.14
C MET A 275 -12.26 -1.01 20.98
N HIS A 276 -11.47 -1.97 20.54
CA HIS A 276 -11.08 -3.13 21.33
C HIS A 276 -9.79 -2.82 22.10
N ARG A 277 -9.84 -2.96 23.41
CA ARG A 277 -8.71 -2.83 24.32
C ARG A 277 -8.30 -4.21 24.77
N VAL A 278 -7.25 -4.74 24.17
CA VAL A 278 -6.86 -6.15 24.31
C VAL A 278 -5.64 -6.26 25.22
N ARG A 279 -5.75 -7.04 26.29
CA ARG A 279 -4.60 -7.49 27.09
C ARG A 279 -4.29 -8.93 26.70
N ALA A 280 -3.14 -9.17 26.09
CA ALA A 280 -2.73 -10.50 25.64
C ALA A 280 -1.63 -11.07 26.55
N LYS A 281 -1.55 -12.40 26.73
CA LYS A 281 -0.37 -13.01 27.34
C LYS A 281 0.80 -13.06 26.36
N GLN A 282 0.51 -13.36 25.10
CA GLN A 282 1.47 -13.45 23.99
C GLN A 282 0.94 -12.72 22.76
N VAL A 283 1.84 -12.12 21.97
CA VAL A 283 1.50 -11.41 20.73
C VAL A 283 2.27 -11.99 19.56
N VAL A 284 1.59 -12.26 18.44
CA VAL A 284 2.21 -12.61 17.16
C VAL A 284 1.96 -11.48 16.17
N LEU A 285 3.03 -10.83 15.73
CA LEU A 285 3.00 -9.79 14.70
C LEU A 285 3.22 -10.44 13.33
N ALA A 286 2.19 -10.43 12.49
CA ALA A 286 2.18 -10.87 11.11
C ALA A 286 1.67 -9.78 10.11
N PRO A 287 2.07 -8.50 10.23
CA PRO A 287 1.55 -7.41 9.39
C PRO A 287 2.09 -7.42 7.95
N GLY A 288 3.03 -8.32 7.62
CA GLY A 288 3.63 -8.42 6.29
C GLY A 288 4.66 -7.33 5.99
N ALA A 289 4.79 -7.01 4.70
CA ALA A 289 5.70 -6.01 4.14
C ALA A 289 4.97 -5.19 3.06
N GLN A 290 5.32 -3.92 2.93
CA GLN A 290 4.82 -3.03 1.88
C GLN A 290 5.82 -2.93 0.73
N GLU A 291 5.35 -2.95 -0.51
CA GLU A 291 6.23 -2.76 -1.67
C GLU A 291 6.70 -1.31 -1.74
N ARG A 292 7.99 -1.11 -2.06
CA ARG A 292 8.58 0.20 -2.30
C ARG A 292 8.49 0.56 -3.78
N PRO A 293 8.17 1.82 -4.11
CA PRO A 293 8.33 2.29 -5.48
C PRO A 293 9.81 2.47 -5.83
N LEU A 294 10.10 2.55 -7.13
CA LEU A 294 11.38 3.11 -7.60
C LEU A 294 11.28 4.63 -7.71
N ILE A 295 12.35 5.33 -7.36
CA ILE A 295 12.42 6.80 -7.42
C ILE A 295 13.09 7.24 -8.71
N PHE A 296 12.30 7.70 -9.68
CA PHE A 296 12.76 8.15 -11.00
C PHE A 296 12.00 9.40 -11.45
N ALA A 297 12.39 10.00 -12.57
CA ALA A 297 11.86 11.29 -12.98
C ALA A 297 10.38 11.19 -13.39
N ASN A 298 9.57 12.09 -12.83
CA ASN A 298 8.10 12.12 -12.95
C ASN A 298 7.39 10.82 -12.52
N ASN A 299 7.92 10.10 -11.54
CA ASN A 299 7.31 8.88 -10.99
C ASN A 299 5.93 9.09 -10.31
N ASP A 300 5.37 10.30 -10.31
CA ASP A 300 4.09 10.64 -9.70
C ASP A 300 2.92 10.76 -10.71
N ILE A 301 3.21 10.69 -12.02
CA ILE A 301 2.20 10.85 -13.07
C ILE A 301 1.14 9.73 -12.98
N PRO A 302 -0.15 10.03 -13.17
CA PRO A 302 -1.20 9.01 -13.21
C PRO A 302 -0.89 7.91 -14.23
N GLY A 303 -1.01 6.65 -13.82
CA GLY A 303 -0.57 5.48 -14.58
C GLY A 303 0.76 4.89 -14.12
N VAL A 304 1.52 5.57 -13.24
CA VAL A 304 2.63 4.97 -12.49
C VAL A 304 2.09 4.31 -11.22
N MET A 305 2.30 3.00 -11.06
CA MET A 305 1.77 2.20 -9.95
C MET A 305 2.84 1.25 -9.37
N LEU A 306 2.67 0.84 -8.12
CA LEU A 306 3.43 -0.28 -7.57
C LEU A 306 3.13 -1.56 -8.39
N ALA A 307 4.13 -2.42 -8.56
CA ALA A 307 3.98 -3.66 -9.33
C ALA A 307 2.98 -4.62 -8.67
N SER A 308 3.09 -4.82 -7.36
CA SER A 308 2.12 -5.59 -6.57
C SER A 308 0.70 -5.06 -6.70
N SER A 309 0.51 -3.74 -6.76
CA SER A 309 -0.81 -3.14 -6.99
C SER A 309 -1.39 -3.52 -8.35
N ILE A 310 -0.58 -3.63 -9.41
CA ILE A 310 -1.06 -4.12 -10.72
C ILE A 310 -1.61 -5.54 -10.58
N SER A 311 -0.85 -6.45 -9.97
CA SER A 311 -1.29 -7.82 -9.70
C SER A 311 -2.57 -7.86 -8.86
N VAL A 312 -2.67 -7.03 -7.82
CA VAL A 312 -3.88 -6.94 -6.98
C VAL A 312 -5.08 -6.45 -7.78
N TYR A 313 -4.96 -5.38 -8.55
CA TYR A 313 -6.08 -4.90 -9.36
C TYR A 313 -6.52 -5.92 -10.40
N VAL A 314 -5.59 -6.61 -11.05
CA VAL A 314 -5.91 -7.65 -12.04
C VAL A 314 -6.55 -8.88 -11.36
N ASN A 315 -5.89 -9.47 -10.37
CA ASN A 315 -6.29 -10.77 -9.82
C ASN A 315 -7.44 -10.64 -8.82
N ARG A 316 -7.41 -9.62 -7.95
CA ARG A 316 -8.43 -9.42 -6.91
C ARG A 316 -9.63 -8.63 -7.41
N TYR A 317 -9.47 -7.64 -8.27
CA TYR A 317 -10.58 -6.76 -8.68
C TYR A 317 -10.98 -6.90 -10.15
N ALA A 318 -10.25 -7.72 -10.92
CA ALA A 318 -10.44 -7.85 -12.37
C ALA A 318 -10.38 -6.50 -13.09
N VAL A 319 -9.44 -5.63 -12.71
CA VAL A 319 -9.24 -4.30 -13.30
C VAL A 319 -7.86 -4.22 -13.94
N ALA A 320 -7.83 -3.83 -15.21
CA ALA A 320 -6.63 -3.47 -15.94
C ALA A 320 -6.73 -1.99 -16.34
N PRO A 321 -6.13 -1.05 -15.58
CA PRO A 321 -6.35 0.40 -15.76
C PRO A 321 -5.68 0.99 -17.02
N GLY A 322 -5.20 0.16 -17.94
CA GLY A 322 -4.45 0.52 -19.15
C GLY A 322 -4.42 -0.63 -20.16
N ASN A 323 -3.60 -0.51 -21.18
CA ASN A 323 -3.44 -1.50 -22.24
C ASN A 323 -1.99 -1.92 -22.49
N ALA A 324 -1.03 -1.02 -22.26
CA ALA A 324 0.37 -1.21 -22.60
C ALA A 324 1.24 -0.90 -21.38
N LEU A 325 1.87 -1.92 -20.83
CA LEU A 325 2.65 -1.87 -19.59
C LEU A 325 4.16 -1.86 -19.88
N VAL A 326 4.88 -0.94 -19.26
CA VAL A 326 6.34 -1.05 -19.03
C VAL A 326 6.56 -1.34 -17.55
N VAL A 327 7.43 -2.29 -17.24
CA VAL A 327 7.83 -2.57 -15.85
C VAL A 327 9.23 -2.04 -15.61
N SER A 328 9.48 -1.41 -14.47
CA SER A 328 10.80 -1.13 -13.93
C SER A 328 10.96 -1.86 -12.61
N THR A 329 11.95 -2.74 -12.48
CA THR A 329 12.09 -3.60 -11.30
C THR A 329 13.54 -3.78 -10.87
N ALA A 330 13.73 -3.99 -9.56
CA ALA A 330 15.00 -4.38 -8.94
C ALA A 330 14.93 -5.78 -8.30
N ASN A 331 13.84 -6.51 -8.52
CA ASN A 331 13.58 -7.84 -7.96
C ASN A 331 12.52 -8.60 -8.80
N ASP A 332 12.17 -9.81 -8.39
CA ASP A 332 11.26 -10.68 -9.17
C ASP A 332 9.78 -10.26 -9.11
N SER A 333 9.35 -9.42 -8.16
CA SER A 333 7.93 -9.00 -8.02
C SER A 333 7.44 -8.23 -9.25
N GLY A 334 8.32 -7.47 -9.93
CA GLY A 334 7.98 -6.81 -11.20
C GLY A 334 7.60 -7.79 -12.31
N TYR A 335 8.19 -9.00 -12.32
CA TYR A 335 7.86 -10.03 -13.30
C TYR A 335 6.47 -10.60 -13.05
N GLN A 336 6.06 -10.78 -11.79
CA GLN A 336 4.69 -11.21 -11.47
C GLN A 336 3.66 -10.23 -12.06
N ALA A 337 3.88 -8.93 -11.90
CA ALA A 337 3.00 -7.91 -12.47
C ALA A 337 2.94 -7.97 -14.01
N ALA A 338 4.08 -8.19 -14.68
CA ALA A 338 4.12 -8.36 -16.13
C ALA A 338 3.37 -9.61 -16.60
N ILE A 339 3.54 -10.73 -15.88
CA ILE A 339 2.89 -12.01 -16.17
C ILE A 339 1.38 -11.89 -15.98
N ASP A 340 0.93 -11.32 -14.86
CA ASP A 340 -0.50 -11.11 -14.59
C ASP A 340 -1.13 -10.18 -15.64
N TRP A 341 -0.42 -9.12 -16.03
CA TRP A 341 -0.87 -8.22 -17.09
C TRP A 341 -0.99 -8.91 -18.45
N HIS A 342 -0.01 -9.73 -18.80
CA HIS A 342 -0.03 -10.53 -20.04
C HIS A 342 -1.18 -11.54 -20.03
N LYS A 343 -1.35 -12.30 -18.94
CA LYS A 343 -2.44 -13.27 -18.76
C LYS A 343 -3.83 -12.61 -18.76
N ALA A 344 -3.93 -11.33 -18.38
CA ALA A 344 -5.13 -10.51 -18.54
C ALA A 344 -5.39 -10.06 -20.00
N GLY A 345 -4.59 -10.50 -20.97
CA GLY A 345 -4.74 -10.19 -22.39
C GLY A 345 -4.26 -8.78 -22.75
N ARG A 346 -3.37 -8.18 -21.95
CA ARG A 346 -2.83 -6.84 -22.19
C ARG A 346 -1.38 -6.89 -22.66
N LYS A 347 -0.94 -5.82 -23.34
CA LYS A 347 0.40 -5.74 -23.91
C LYS A 347 1.41 -5.42 -22.81
N VAL A 348 2.45 -6.26 -22.69
CA VAL A 348 3.69 -5.92 -21.99
C VAL A 348 4.66 -5.41 -23.05
N VAL A 349 5.05 -4.14 -22.96
CA VAL A 349 5.98 -3.49 -23.90
C VAL A 349 7.42 -3.93 -23.61
N GLY A 350 7.75 -4.04 -22.32
CA GLY A 350 9.02 -4.60 -21.85
C GLY A 350 9.20 -4.47 -20.35
N ILE A 351 10.18 -5.22 -19.84
CA ILE A 351 10.57 -5.26 -18.43
C ILE A 351 11.99 -4.73 -18.32
N ALA A 352 12.15 -3.51 -17.80
CA ALA A 352 13.45 -2.95 -17.44
C ALA A 352 13.86 -3.49 -16.05
N ASP A 353 14.81 -4.41 -16.03
CA ASP A 353 15.36 -4.99 -14.80
C ASP A 353 16.73 -4.37 -14.54
N SER A 354 16.89 -3.76 -13.36
CA SER A 354 18.13 -3.09 -12.99
C SER A 354 19.28 -4.08 -12.80
N ARG A 355 18.98 -5.36 -12.53
CA ARG A 355 19.95 -6.42 -12.34
C ARG A 355 20.56 -6.82 -13.68
N SER A 356 21.80 -7.33 -13.65
CA SER A 356 22.49 -7.82 -14.85
C SER A 356 21.93 -9.15 -15.37
N GLY A 357 21.19 -9.88 -14.54
CA GLY A 357 20.56 -11.15 -14.87
C GLY A 357 19.88 -11.74 -13.65
N SER A 358 18.98 -12.71 -13.87
CA SER A 358 18.34 -13.49 -12.82
C SER A 358 17.95 -14.87 -13.37
N ASN A 359 17.97 -15.88 -12.49
CA ASN A 359 17.50 -17.24 -12.75
C ASN A 359 16.29 -17.60 -11.86
N GLY A 360 15.56 -16.58 -11.40
CA GLY A 360 14.31 -16.74 -10.68
C GLY A 360 13.22 -17.32 -11.56
N ALA A 361 12.29 -18.08 -10.96
CA ALA A 361 11.25 -18.80 -11.67
C ALA A 361 10.34 -17.86 -12.48
N LEU A 362 9.98 -16.70 -11.94
CA LEU A 362 9.18 -15.69 -12.65
C LEU A 362 9.91 -15.08 -13.85
N VAL A 363 11.24 -15.00 -13.78
CA VAL A 363 12.06 -14.51 -14.90
C VAL A 363 12.08 -15.54 -16.04
N GLU A 364 12.19 -16.82 -15.70
CA GLU A 364 12.11 -17.90 -16.68
C GLU A 364 10.70 -18.02 -17.29
N GLU A 365 9.63 -17.88 -16.49
CA GLU A 365 8.26 -17.84 -17.01
C GLU A 365 8.06 -16.67 -17.98
N ALA A 366 8.56 -15.47 -17.65
CA ALA A 366 8.48 -14.33 -18.55
C ALA A 366 9.20 -14.57 -19.89
N LYS A 367 10.36 -15.24 -19.88
CA LYS A 367 11.06 -15.65 -21.11
C LYS A 367 10.24 -16.67 -21.91
N GLN A 368 9.63 -17.66 -21.25
CA GLN A 368 8.79 -18.67 -21.90
C GLN A 368 7.53 -18.06 -22.54
N LEU A 369 6.96 -17.03 -21.92
CA LEU A 369 5.86 -16.23 -22.46
C LEU A 369 6.30 -15.26 -23.58
N GLY A 370 7.60 -15.22 -23.93
CA GLY A 370 8.14 -14.35 -24.96
C GLY A 370 8.13 -12.87 -24.59
N LEU A 371 8.11 -12.54 -23.29
CA LEU A 371 8.15 -11.15 -22.84
C LEU A 371 9.54 -10.56 -23.06
N ASN A 372 9.57 -9.30 -23.50
CA ASN A 372 10.80 -8.58 -23.74
C ASN A 372 11.43 -8.09 -22.42
N ILE A 373 12.68 -8.47 -22.15
CA ILE A 373 13.40 -8.16 -20.91
C ILE A 373 14.67 -7.38 -21.25
N TRP A 374 14.84 -6.23 -20.61
CA TRP A 374 16.03 -5.39 -20.68
C TRP A 374 16.76 -5.47 -19.34
N PHE A 375 17.72 -6.39 -19.21
CA PHE A 375 18.60 -6.45 -18.04
C PHE A 375 19.59 -5.28 -18.03
N SER A 376 20.05 -4.88 -16.85
CA SER A 376 20.84 -3.67 -16.62
C SER A 376 20.17 -2.39 -17.15
N HIS A 377 18.84 -2.31 -17.09
CA HIS A 377 18.08 -1.13 -17.51
C HIS A 377 17.10 -0.69 -16.43
N ALA A 378 16.70 0.58 -16.48
CA ALA A 378 15.62 1.10 -15.67
C ALA A 378 14.78 2.12 -16.46
N VAL A 379 13.53 2.32 -16.03
CA VAL A 379 12.76 3.49 -16.43
C VAL A 379 13.32 4.70 -15.70
N ILE A 380 13.99 5.60 -16.42
CA ILE A 380 14.61 6.79 -15.84
C ILE A 380 13.66 8.00 -15.80
N GLU A 381 12.63 8.00 -16.66
CA GLU A 381 11.63 9.08 -16.71
C GLU A 381 10.26 8.57 -17.22
N ALA A 382 9.18 8.92 -16.54
CA ALA A 382 7.82 8.81 -17.09
C ALA A 382 7.47 10.05 -17.92
N LYS A 383 6.85 9.84 -19.09
CA LYS A 383 6.38 10.91 -19.97
C LYS A 383 4.86 11.03 -19.90
N GLY A 384 4.39 12.21 -19.54
CA GLY A 384 2.97 12.49 -19.37
C GLY A 384 2.74 13.79 -18.61
N SER A 385 1.50 14.28 -18.67
CA SER A 385 1.07 15.42 -17.86
C SER A 385 -0.17 15.07 -17.02
N ARG A 386 -1.17 14.46 -17.66
CA ARG A 386 -2.41 13.99 -17.03
C ARG A 386 -2.45 12.47 -16.83
N ARG A 387 -1.69 11.76 -17.65
CA ARG A 387 -1.50 10.31 -17.64
C ARG A 387 -0.20 10.01 -18.37
N VAL A 388 0.45 8.90 -18.01
CA VAL A 388 1.58 8.35 -18.78
C VAL A 388 1.15 8.04 -20.21
N TYR A 389 1.98 8.42 -21.19
CA TYR A 389 1.88 7.98 -22.58
C TYR A 389 3.16 7.30 -23.09
N ALA A 390 4.29 7.45 -22.37
CA ALA A 390 5.53 6.75 -22.67
C ALA A 390 6.45 6.64 -21.44
N ALA A 391 7.39 5.70 -21.49
CA ALA A 391 8.47 5.54 -20.54
C ALA A 391 9.82 5.74 -21.26
N THR A 392 10.71 6.54 -20.68
CA THR A 392 12.10 6.62 -21.12
C THR A 392 12.91 5.58 -20.35
N VAL A 393 13.47 4.61 -21.06
CA VAL A 393 14.27 3.51 -20.54
C VAL A 393 15.72 3.71 -20.96
N ALA A 394 16.67 3.39 -20.08
CA ALA A 394 18.09 3.51 -20.37
C ALA A 394 18.90 2.39 -19.70
N PRO A 395 20.04 1.98 -20.27
CA PRO A 395 20.98 1.11 -19.60
C PRO A 395 21.64 1.83 -18.41
N ILE A 396 21.85 1.10 -17.33
CA ILE A 396 22.49 1.57 -16.10
C ILE A 396 23.66 0.67 -15.73
N ASN A 397 24.59 1.17 -14.91
CA ASN A 397 25.68 0.36 -14.38
C ASN A 397 25.19 -0.65 -13.32
N ALA A 398 26.04 -1.61 -12.98
CA ALA A 398 25.71 -2.66 -12.01
C ALA A 398 25.35 -2.12 -10.62
N GLU A 399 25.91 -0.97 -10.22
CA GLU A 399 25.61 -0.31 -8.95
C GLU A 399 24.29 0.47 -9.00
N GLY A 400 23.70 0.68 -10.18
CA GLY A 400 22.48 1.47 -10.36
C GLY A 400 22.66 2.95 -10.05
N THR A 401 23.86 3.50 -10.24
CA THR A 401 24.21 4.89 -9.90
C THR A 401 24.36 5.81 -11.11
N GLN A 402 24.50 5.26 -12.32
CA GLN A 402 24.72 6.03 -13.56
C GLN A 402 24.00 5.43 -14.76
N VAL A 403 23.57 6.29 -15.68
CA VAL A 403 23.13 5.89 -17.03
C VAL A 403 24.37 5.69 -17.91
N THR A 404 24.48 4.54 -18.56
CA THR A 404 25.71 4.12 -19.27
C THR A 404 25.62 4.21 -20.79
N GLY A 405 24.45 4.52 -21.34
CA GLY A 405 24.22 4.50 -22.78
C GLY A 405 23.01 5.31 -23.23
N ALA A 406 22.60 5.08 -24.49
CA ALA A 406 21.51 5.82 -25.11
C ALA A 406 20.16 5.51 -24.45
N THR A 407 19.33 6.54 -24.33
CA THR A 407 17.95 6.42 -23.81
C THR A 407 16.99 6.12 -24.95
N GLN A 408 15.96 5.30 -24.69
CA GLN A 408 14.90 5.01 -25.65
C GLN A 408 13.52 5.26 -25.04
N ASN A 409 12.61 5.82 -25.83
CA ASN A 409 11.21 6.01 -25.44
C ASN A 409 10.36 4.82 -25.91
N TYR A 410 9.50 4.33 -25.03
CA TYR A 410 8.56 3.26 -25.30
C TYR A 410 7.14 3.71 -24.97
N ASP A 411 6.25 3.66 -25.96
CA ASP A 411 4.84 4.03 -25.80
C ASP A 411 4.14 3.05 -24.85
N CYS A 412 3.56 3.58 -23.77
CA CYS A 412 2.85 2.83 -22.75
C CYS A 412 1.88 3.73 -22.00
N ASP A 413 0.83 3.15 -21.42
CA ASP A 413 -0.14 3.90 -20.62
C ASP A 413 -0.13 3.50 -19.14
N ILE A 414 0.71 2.52 -18.76
CA ILE A 414 0.99 2.12 -17.39
C ILE A 414 2.50 1.87 -17.23
N ILE A 415 3.05 2.34 -16.11
CA ILE A 415 4.39 1.95 -15.63
C ILE A 415 4.23 1.27 -14.27
N ALA A 416 4.64 0.01 -14.17
CA ALA A 416 4.72 -0.70 -12.89
C ALA A 416 6.13 -0.60 -12.31
N THR A 417 6.23 -0.37 -11.01
CA THR A 417 7.54 -0.17 -10.35
C THR A 417 7.69 -1.08 -9.15
N SER A 418 8.85 -1.75 -9.01
CA SER A 418 9.18 -2.55 -7.83
C SER A 418 10.61 -2.27 -7.36
N GLY A 419 10.75 -1.56 -6.23
CA GLY A 419 12.00 -1.28 -5.53
C GLY A 419 12.30 -2.24 -4.37
N GLY A 420 11.56 -3.35 -4.28
CA GLY A 420 11.65 -4.32 -3.19
C GLY A 420 10.63 -4.05 -2.08
N TRP A 421 10.84 -4.66 -0.92
CA TRP A 421 9.84 -4.69 0.15
C TRP A 421 10.37 -4.03 1.43
N SER A 422 9.50 -3.30 2.11
CA SER A 422 9.72 -2.72 3.44
C SER A 422 8.88 -3.48 4.46
N PRO A 423 9.49 -4.28 5.35
CA PRO A 423 8.79 -4.93 6.44
C PRO A 423 8.01 -3.93 7.32
N VAL A 424 6.78 -4.27 7.70
CA VAL A 424 5.88 -3.38 8.46
C VAL A 424 6.24 -3.42 9.95
N VAL A 425 7.36 -2.80 10.33
CA VAL A 425 7.92 -2.85 11.70
C VAL A 425 7.17 -2.01 12.74
N HIS A 426 6.20 -1.19 12.32
CA HIS A 426 5.52 -0.16 13.12
C HIS A 426 5.15 -0.61 14.54
N LEU A 427 4.35 -1.67 14.69
CA LEU A 427 3.90 -2.14 16.01
C LEU A 427 5.03 -2.70 16.87
N SER A 428 6.06 -3.29 16.26
CA SER A 428 7.25 -3.71 17.01
C SER A 428 8.01 -2.50 17.56
N CYS A 429 8.02 -1.38 16.83
CA CYS A 429 8.67 -0.14 17.25
C CYS A 429 7.86 0.64 18.29
N HIS A 430 6.53 0.46 18.36
CA HIS A 430 5.69 1.12 19.37
C HIS A 430 6.10 0.76 20.82
N THR A 431 6.73 -0.41 21.00
CA THR A 431 7.18 -0.89 22.32
C THR A 431 8.60 -0.40 22.67
N GLY A 432 9.14 0.57 21.93
CA GLY A 432 10.49 1.13 22.12
C GLY A 432 11.62 0.35 21.44
N ALA A 433 11.32 -0.75 20.73
CA ALA A 433 12.34 -1.50 20.00
C ALA A 433 12.80 -0.73 18.76
N ARG A 434 14.10 -0.53 18.60
CA ARG A 434 14.66 0.10 17.41
C ARG A 434 14.77 -0.92 16.27
N PRO A 435 14.33 -0.60 15.05
CA PRO A 435 14.49 -1.50 13.92
C PRO A 435 15.97 -1.67 13.55
N VAL A 436 16.31 -2.80 12.94
CA VAL A 436 17.69 -3.17 12.57
C VAL A 436 17.76 -3.36 11.07
N TRP A 437 18.77 -2.77 10.42
CA TRP A 437 19.00 -2.95 8.98
C TRP A 437 19.47 -4.38 8.67
N SER A 438 18.98 -4.95 7.59
CA SER A 438 19.43 -6.22 7.01
C SER A 438 19.77 -6.00 5.53
N ASP A 439 21.00 -6.31 5.16
CA ASP A 439 21.44 -6.27 3.75
C ASP A 439 20.79 -7.38 2.92
N ASP A 440 20.50 -8.54 3.52
CA ASP A 440 19.82 -9.65 2.85
C ASP A 440 18.38 -9.30 2.44
N VAL A 441 17.66 -8.61 3.34
CA VAL A 441 16.28 -8.14 3.09
C VAL A 441 16.27 -6.80 2.35
N ILE A 442 17.40 -6.08 2.36
CA ILE A 442 17.51 -4.69 1.88
C ILE A 442 16.44 -3.84 2.58
N GLY A 443 16.36 -3.95 3.91
CA GLY A 443 15.27 -3.36 4.67
C GLY A 443 15.47 -3.42 6.18
N PHE A 444 14.59 -2.74 6.90
CA PHE A 444 14.57 -2.73 8.35
C PHE A 444 13.69 -3.86 8.90
N LEU A 445 14.25 -4.65 9.81
CA LEU A 445 13.56 -5.72 10.54
C LEU A 445 13.27 -5.31 11.99
N PRO A 446 12.31 -5.98 12.68
CA PRO A 446 12.07 -5.77 14.10
C PRO A 446 13.34 -5.97 14.94
N GLY A 447 13.60 -5.06 15.88
CA GLY A 447 14.71 -5.18 16.82
C GLY A 447 14.39 -6.02 18.06
N LYS A 448 15.37 -6.08 18.97
CA LYS A 448 15.20 -6.72 20.28
C LYS A 448 14.08 -6.04 21.08
N THR A 449 13.28 -6.84 21.75
CA THR A 449 12.11 -6.40 22.52
C THR A 449 12.06 -7.09 23.88
N VAL A 450 11.45 -6.43 24.86
CA VAL A 450 11.15 -6.99 26.18
C VAL A 450 9.71 -7.48 26.29
N GLN A 451 8.85 -7.14 25.32
CA GLN A 451 7.48 -7.63 25.29
C GLN A 451 7.47 -9.11 24.92
N LYS A 452 6.45 -9.83 25.40
CA LYS A 452 6.22 -11.23 25.01
C LYS A 452 5.58 -11.26 23.63
N GLN A 453 6.39 -10.99 22.60
CA GLN A 453 5.99 -10.92 21.21
C GLN A 453 6.87 -11.79 20.31
N ARG A 454 6.30 -12.21 19.20
CA ARG A 454 6.99 -12.89 18.09
C ARG A 454 6.62 -12.22 16.77
N CYS A 455 7.53 -12.26 15.80
CA CYS A 455 7.33 -11.67 14.47
C CYS A 455 7.47 -12.78 13.42
N VAL A 456 6.58 -12.79 12.42
CA VAL A 456 6.52 -13.85 11.41
C VAL A 456 6.21 -13.33 10.01
N GLY A 457 6.47 -14.17 9.00
CA GLY A 457 6.20 -13.89 7.59
C GLY A 457 7.07 -12.77 7.05
N SER A 458 6.53 -11.99 6.11
CA SER A 458 7.29 -10.92 5.45
C SER A 458 7.73 -9.78 6.35
N LEU A 459 7.21 -9.70 7.60
CA LEU A 459 7.78 -8.82 8.62
C LEU A 459 9.25 -9.19 8.95
N MET A 460 9.61 -10.47 8.80
CA MET A 460 10.96 -10.98 9.01
C MET A 460 11.76 -11.09 7.71
N GLY A 461 11.30 -10.46 6.62
CA GLY A 461 11.91 -10.60 5.29
C GLY A 461 11.63 -11.94 4.61
N GLN A 462 10.75 -12.77 5.18
CA GLN A 462 10.35 -14.03 4.59
C GLN A 462 9.23 -13.82 3.56
N HIS A 463 9.53 -14.02 2.29
CA HIS A 463 8.61 -13.78 1.17
C HIS A 463 8.05 -15.07 0.55
N GLN A 464 8.62 -16.23 0.88
CA GLN A 464 8.11 -17.51 0.39
C GLN A 464 6.83 -17.91 1.13
N LEU A 465 5.84 -18.38 0.38
CA LEU A 465 4.53 -18.72 0.93
C LEU A 465 4.61 -19.94 1.86
N HIS A 466 5.31 -21.00 1.45
CA HIS A 466 5.49 -22.20 2.27
C HIS A 466 6.12 -21.86 3.63
N GLU A 467 7.22 -21.11 3.61
CA GLU A 467 7.95 -20.74 4.83
C GLU A 467 7.12 -19.79 5.72
N SER A 468 6.31 -18.90 5.13
CA SER A 468 5.36 -18.07 5.88
C SER A 468 4.28 -18.89 6.58
N LEU A 469 3.73 -19.91 5.91
CA LEU A 469 2.72 -20.80 6.49
C LEU A 469 3.32 -21.63 7.63
N GLU A 470 4.48 -22.24 7.41
CA GLU A 470 5.18 -23.05 8.40
C GLU A 470 5.56 -22.23 9.64
N GLN A 471 6.22 -21.08 9.43
CA GLN A 471 6.63 -20.21 10.52
C GLN A 471 5.41 -19.74 11.33
N GLY A 472 4.29 -19.44 10.68
CA GLY A 472 3.03 -19.12 11.33
C GLY A 472 2.56 -20.24 12.26
N LEU A 473 2.45 -21.48 11.75
CA LEU A 473 2.00 -22.64 12.53
C LEU A 473 2.89 -22.87 13.76
N ILE A 474 4.20 -22.90 13.58
CA ILE A 474 5.18 -23.11 14.66
C ILE A 474 5.05 -22.00 15.73
N THR A 475 5.03 -20.74 15.29
CA THR A 475 4.98 -19.59 16.19
C THR A 475 3.65 -19.51 16.95
N GLY A 476 2.53 -19.85 16.30
CA GLY A 476 1.22 -19.93 16.93
C GLY A 476 1.18 -20.96 18.06
N ALA A 477 1.67 -22.17 17.80
CA ALA A 477 1.76 -23.23 18.81
C ALA A 477 2.66 -22.83 20.00
N GLN A 478 3.82 -22.22 19.73
CA GLN A 478 4.72 -21.73 20.77
C GLN A 478 4.10 -20.62 21.62
N ALA A 479 3.41 -19.66 21.00
CA ALA A 479 2.72 -18.58 21.71
C ALA A 479 1.59 -19.12 22.60
N ALA A 480 0.87 -20.14 22.14
CA ALA A 480 -0.12 -20.83 22.99
C ALA A 480 0.53 -21.54 24.18
N CYS A 481 1.64 -22.27 23.95
CA CYS A 481 2.39 -22.98 25.00
C CYS A 481 2.85 -22.04 26.11
N GLU A 482 3.48 -20.92 25.75
CA GLU A 482 3.93 -19.92 26.73
C GLU A 482 2.78 -19.19 27.44
N SER A 483 1.55 -19.33 26.94
CA SER A 483 0.34 -18.85 27.59
C SER A 483 -0.31 -19.90 28.49
N GLY A 484 0.22 -21.13 28.50
CA GLY A 484 -0.22 -22.27 29.31
C GLY A 484 -1.03 -23.34 28.56
N PHE A 485 -0.98 -23.38 27.21
CA PHE A 485 -1.82 -24.27 26.39
C PHE A 485 -1.00 -25.07 25.37
N GLY A 486 -1.17 -26.39 25.35
CA GLY A 486 -0.37 -27.29 24.51
C GLY A 486 1.08 -27.45 24.98
N ASP A 487 1.89 -28.15 24.19
CA ASP A 487 3.30 -28.46 24.48
C ASP A 487 4.29 -27.66 23.60
N GLY A 488 3.78 -26.74 22.78
CA GLY A 488 4.56 -25.92 21.85
C GLY A 488 4.90 -26.60 20.53
N SER A 489 4.53 -27.87 20.36
CA SER A 489 4.67 -28.57 19.09
C SER A 489 3.56 -28.19 18.11
N ASN A 490 3.91 -28.06 16.83
CA ASN A 490 2.92 -27.88 15.78
C ASN A 490 2.25 -29.23 15.46
N SER A 491 0.95 -29.33 15.71
CA SER A 491 0.14 -30.53 15.42
C SER A 491 -0.61 -30.47 14.08
N ILE A 492 -0.37 -29.44 13.27
CA ILE A 492 -1.02 -29.21 11.98
C ILE A 492 0.03 -29.38 10.88
N SER A 493 -0.27 -30.20 9.88
CA SER A 493 0.60 -30.35 8.71
C SER A 493 0.72 -29.03 7.95
N VAL A 494 1.95 -28.62 7.62
CA VAL A 494 2.19 -27.45 6.76
C VAL A 494 1.52 -27.70 5.40
N PRO A 495 0.65 -26.79 4.91
CA PRO A 495 0.07 -26.94 3.58
C PRO A 495 1.15 -27.00 2.50
N SER A 496 0.93 -27.87 1.50
CA SER A 496 1.82 -28.01 0.36
C SER A 496 1.67 -26.82 -0.58
N VAL A 497 2.79 -26.21 -0.94
CA VAL A 497 2.88 -25.08 -1.88
C VAL A 497 4.12 -25.32 -2.74
N GLU A 498 4.02 -24.99 -4.03
CA GLU A 498 5.17 -25.08 -4.93
C GLU A 498 6.25 -24.06 -4.51
N ALA A 499 7.49 -24.53 -4.38
CA ALA A 499 8.60 -23.67 -4.03
C ALA A 499 8.96 -22.76 -5.22
N VAL A 500 8.92 -21.45 -5.02
CA VAL A 500 9.25 -20.47 -6.06
C VAL A 500 10.66 -19.96 -5.84
N LYS A 501 11.58 -20.39 -6.70
CA LYS A 501 12.95 -19.85 -6.69
C LYS A 501 12.92 -18.37 -7.07
N THR A 502 13.45 -17.50 -6.21
CA THR A 502 13.59 -16.07 -6.47
C THR A 502 15.04 -15.69 -6.72
N GLY A 503 15.27 -14.78 -7.66
CA GLY A 503 16.57 -14.15 -7.85
C GLY A 503 16.88 -13.14 -6.74
N ALA A 504 18.17 -12.84 -6.54
CA ALA A 504 18.59 -11.80 -5.62
C ALA A 504 18.02 -10.43 -6.03
N ALA A 505 17.58 -9.65 -5.05
CA ALA A 505 17.15 -8.27 -5.26
C ALA A 505 18.37 -7.32 -5.30
N GLN A 506 18.21 -6.17 -5.94
CA GLN A 506 19.19 -5.09 -5.94
C GLN A 506 18.69 -3.90 -5.13
N ALA A 507 19.58 -3.29 -4.35
CA ALA A 507 19.29 -2.06 -3.62
C ALA A 507 19.31 -0.85 -4.59
N LEU A 508 18.16 -0.53 -5.19
CA LEU A 508 18.00 0.61 -6.08
C LEU A 508 16.98 1.61 -5.51
N PHE A 509 17.46 2.55 -4.69
CA PHE A 509 16.59 3.55 -4.05
C PHE A 509 16.36 4.80 -4.91
N LEU A 510 17.33 5.17 -5.75
CA LEU A 510 17.23 6.30 -6.67
C LEU A 510 17.71 5.85 -8.04
N VAL A 511 16.82 5.84 -9.02
CA VAL A 511 17.16 5.53 -10.40
C VAL A 511 17.98 6.69 -10.99
N PRO A 512 19.12 6.42 -11.64
CA PRO A 512 19.96 7.47 -12.20
C PRO A 512 19.29 8.12 -13.41
N HIS A 513 19.68 9.36 -13.68
CA HIS A 513 19.22 10.13 -14.83
C HIS A 513 20.42 10.70 -15.59
N THR A 514 20.25 11.04 -16.86
CA THR A 514 21.26 11.73 -17.69
C THR A 514 21.57 13.17 -17.24
N LYS A 515 20.90 13.64 -16.19
CA LYS A 515 21.05 14.97 -15.58
C LYS A 515 21.28 14.76 -14.10
N SER A 516 21.96 15.68 -13.44
CA SER A 516 22.07 15.66 -11.98
C SER A 516 20.68 15.68 -11.33
N VAL A 517 20.57 15.16 -10.11
CA VAL A 517 19.30 15.07 -9.36
C VAL A 517 18.60 16.44 -9.26
N SER A 518 19.36 17.50 -9.02
CA SER A 518 18.86 18.89 -9.00
C SER A 518 18.39 19.46 -10.36
N ARG A 519 18.74 18.83 -11.49
CA ARG A 519 18.41 19.28 -12.86
C ARG A 519 17.51 18.32 -13.62
N ALA A 520 17.35 17.09 -13.13
CA ALA A 520 16.38 16.13 -13.63
C ALA A 520 14.94 16.62 -13.37
N PRO A 521 13.94 16.13 -14.12
CA PRO A 521 12.55 16.31 -13.72
C PRO A 521 12.32 15.74 -12.31
N LYS A 522 11.25 16.18 -11.64
CA LYS A 522 11.02 15.84 -10.22
C LYS A 522 10.99 14.32 -9.99
N GLN A 523 11.79 13.84 -9.06
CA GLN A 523 11.82 12.45 -8.61
C GLN A 523 11.24 12.40 -7.20
N PHE A 524 9.99 11.97 -7.04
CA PHE A 524 9.26 12.05 -5.76
C PHE A 524 9.60 10.87 -4.86
N VAL A 525 10.02 11.17 -3.63
CA VAL A 525 10.29 10.21 -2.55
C VAL A 525 9.07 10.08 -1.63
N ASP A 526 8.41 11.20 -1.32
CA ASP A 526 7.11 11.23 -0.66
C ASP A 526 6.14 11.97 -1.57
N MET A 527 5.25 11.18 -2.15
CA MET A 527 4.25 11.64 -3.09
C MET A 527 3.22 12.55 -2.40
N GLN A 528 2.75 12.21 -1.20
CA GLN A 528 1.68 12.96 -0.55
C GLN A 528 2.13 14.38 -0.17
N ASN A 529 3.36 14.52 0.34
CA ASN A 529 3.93 15.81 0.74
C ASN A 529 4.76 16.51 -0.34
N ASP A 530 4.78 15.96 -1.57
CA ASP A 530 5.54 16.53 -2.70
C ASP A 530 7.06 16.63 -2.44
N VAL A 531 7.63 15.72 -1.63
CA VAL A 531 9.08 15.70 -1.34
C VAL A 531 9.82 14.95 -2.43
N THR A 532 10.85 15.58 -2.98
CA THR A 532 11.68 15.02 -4.05
C THR A 532 13.08 14.66 -3.59
N ALA A 533 13.76 13.80 -4.34
CA ALA A 533 15.18 13.48 -4.13
C ALA A 533 16.05 14.74 -4.14
N ALA A 534 15.82 15.66 -5.07
CA ALA A 534 16.49 16.97 -5.10
C ALA A 534 16.22 17.82 -3.86
N GLY A 535 15.04 17.69 -3.25
CA GLY A 535 14.71 18.38 -2.01
C GLY A 535 15.49 17.82 -0.81
N ILE A 536 15.69 16.51 -0.76
CA ILE A 536 16.53 15.84 0.24
C ILE A 536 18.01 16.21 0.03
N GLU A 537 18.50 16.18 -1.21
CA GLU A 537 19.86 16.60 -1.58
C GLU A 537 20.14 18.06 -1.19
N LEU A 538 19.15 18.95 -1.36
CA LEU A 538 19.29 20.33 -0.91
C LEU A 538 19.39 20.42 0.62
N ALA A 539 18.57 19.65 1.35
CA ALA A 539 18.59 19.64 2.81
C ALA A 539 19.96 19.19 3.35
N THR A 540 20.52 18.12 2.79
CA THR A 540 21.86 17.65 3.20
C THR A 540 22.95 18.67 2.85
N ARG A 541 22.86 19.31 1.67
CA ARG A 541 23.78 20.39 1.29
C ARG A 541 23.69 21.62 2.19
N GLU A 542 22.52 21.90 2.77
CA GLU A 542 22.33 22.97 3.76
C GLU A 542 22.81 22.56 5.18
N GLY A 543 23.37 21.37 5.35
CA GLY A 543 23.99 20.90 6.61
C GLY A 543 23.10 20.02 7.49
N PHE A 544 21.93 19.59 7.00
CA PHE A 544 21.08 18.66 7.75
C PHE A 544 21.54 17.20 7.54
N GLU A 545 22.17 16.61 8.55
CA GLU A 545 22.68 15.23 8.50
C GLU A 545 21.73 14.20 9.14
N SER A 546 21.13 14.54 10.30
CA SER A 546 20.19 13.65 10.98
C SER A 546 18.92 13.47 10.15
N ILE A 547 18.46 12.21 10.00
CA ILE A 547 17.20 11.91 9.31
C ILE A 547 16.01 12.67 9.93
N GLU A 548 16.05 12.93 11.25
CA GLU A 548 15.04 13.72 11.96
C GLU A 548 15.02 15.19 11.50
N HIS A 549 16.19 15.76 11.18
CA HIS A 549 16.28 17.11 10.64
C HIS A 549 15.82 17.16 9.19
N VAL A 550 16.29 16.22 8.34
CA VAL A 550 15.85 16.11 6.94
C VAL A 550 14.34 15.97 6.87
N LYS A 551 13.76 15.09 7.70
CA LYS A 551 12.31 14.92 7.85
C LYS A 551 11.59 16.23 8.16
N ARG A 552 11.99 16.92 9.24
CA ARG A 552 11.34 18.18 9.65
C ARG A 552 11.50 19.30 8.61
N TYR A 553 12.67 19.39 7.98
CA TYR A 553 12.97 20.43 7.02
C TYR A 553 12.22 20.24 5.70
N THR A 554 12.08 19.00 5.25
CA THR A 554 11.43 18.66 3.97
C THR A 554 9.95 18.31 4.10
N ALA A 555 9.47 18.01 5.31
CA ALA A 555 8.18 17.39 5.62
C ALA A 555 8.05 15.91 5.17
N LEU A 556 9.17 15.23 4.90
CA LEU A 556 9.21 13.82 4.52
C LEU A 556 8.55 12.93 5.57
N GLY A 557 7.54 12.15 5.18
CA GLY A 557 6.89 11.19 6.08
C GLY A 557 5.97 11.84 7.13
N PHE A 558 5.43 13.03 6.84
CA PHE A 558 4.33 13.64 7.59
C PHE A 558 2.95 13.44 6.92
N GLY A 559 2.89 12.56 5.91
CA GLY A 559 1.65 12.18 5.23
C GLY A 559 0.71 11.42 6.16
N THR A 560 -0.53 11.20 5.71
CA THR A 560 -1.61 10.62 6.51
C THR A 560 -1.74 9.13 6.32
#